data_AF-A0A7C8NH05-F1
#
_entry.id   AF-A0A7C8NH05-F1
#
_cell.length_a   1.000
_cell.length_b   1.000
_cell.length_c   1.000
_cell.angle_alpha   90.00
_cell.angle_beta   90.00
_cell.angle_gamma   90.00
#
_symmetry.space_group_name_H-M   'P 1'
#
loop_
_entity.id
_entity.type
_entity.pdbx_description
1 polymer ?
#
loop_
_entity_poly.entity_id
_entity_poly.type
_entity_poly.pdbx_seq_one_letter_code
_entity_poly.pdbx_strand_id
1 'polypeptide(L)'
;MAQATKTVAFFGATGGTALAALELSLRAGYQCSAIVRSAEKLKELLSNDTPTANLRIVQGDALKPEPVREVLVDPSTGTVVDTIIYGLGGRPTSLNPLTAKFLFPHICEDTTKVILSVLESFRPATSPLICSVSTTGVSGSNDVPFFYGPFYHWMLKTPHDDKGKMEELVKGGGTNGTFRDWILIRPTLLSDGEATHGQIKAGYEGMEKTKDFGGQLSLANGGSGWRSVNGNAIGYTISRKDVGAFIFEEVVVNGGSRFSRKTVTLSRW
;
A
#
# COMPACT_ATOMS: atom_id res chain seq x y z
N MET A 1 3.16 16.83 -27.09
CA MET A 1 3.80 17.11 -25.79
C MET A 1 3.90 15.79 -25.05
N ALA A 2 5.09 15.36 -24.64
CA ALA A 2 5.23 14.15 -23.83
C ALA A 2 4.49 14.38 -22.50
N GLN A 3 3.62 13.46 -22.11
CA GLN A 3 2.97 13.51 -20.81
C GLN A 3 4.05 13.42 -19.73
N ALA A 4 4.05 14.34 -18.76
CA ALA A 4 5.01 14.29 -17.66
C ALA A 4 4.89 12.94 -16.94
N THR A 5 6.03 12.26 -16.76
CA THR A 5 6.08 10.96 -16.10
C THR A 5 5.65 11.11 -14.64
N LYS A 6 4.62 10.37 -14.22
CA LYS A 6 4.14 10.43 -12.83
C LYS A 6 5.22 9.96 -11.84
N THR A 7 5.21 10.57 -10.67
CA THR A 7 6.15 10.31 -9.57
C THR A 7 5.48 9.55 -8.43
N VAL A 8 6.17 8.54 -7.89
CA VAL A 8 5.62 7.65 -6.87
C VAL A 8 6.63 7.46 -5.72
N ALA A 9 6.23 7.80 -4.50
CA ALA A 9 7.01 7.53 -3.29
C ALA A 9 6.57 6.24 -2.61
N PHE A 10 7.52 5.39 -2.21
CA PHE A 10 7.29 4.10 -1.57
C PHE A 10 7.84 4.08 -0.15
N PHE A 11 6.96 3.77 0.81
CA PHE A 11 7.28 3.47 2.19
C PHE A 11 7.15 1.97 2.42
N GLY A 12 8.20 1.33 2.93
CA GLY A 12 8.18 -0.12 3.13
C GLY A 12 8.46 -0.92 1.85
N ALA A 13 9.20 -0.35 0.89
CA ALA A 13 9.58 -0.96 -0.39
C ALA A 13 10.36 -2.29 -0.26
N THR A 14 10.79 -2.69 0.94
CA THR A 14 11.42 -4.01 1.20
C THR A 14 10.43 -5.06 1.69
N GLY A 15 9.15 -4.71 1.84
CA GLY A 15 8.06 -5.65 2.11
C GLY A 15 7.41 -6.10 0.81
N GLY A 16 7.04 -7.39 0.71
CA GLY A 16 6.69 -8.01 -0.57
C GLY A 16 5.58 -7.32 -1.38
N THR A 17 4.59 -6.69 -0.72
CA THR A 17 3.52 -5.97 -1.42
C THR A 17 3.99 -4.67 -2.07
N ALA A 18 4.65 -3.79 -1.30
CA ALA A 18 5.17 -2.53 -1.83
C ALA A 18 6.34 -2.75 -2.79
N LEU A 19 7.16 -3.79 -2.56
CA LEU A 19 8.21 -4.21 -3.48
C LEU A 19 7.63 -4.60 -4.85
N ALA A 20 6.60 -5.46 -4.87
CA ALA A 20 5.96 -5.86 -6.12
C ALA A 20 5.35 -4.66 -6.87
N ALA A 21 4.69 -3.75 -6.17
CA ALA A 21 4.18 -2.51 -6.77
C ALA A 21 5.31 -1.60 -7.30
N LEU A 22 6.43 -1.51 -6.58
CA LEU A 22 7.60 -0.74 -6.98
C LEU A 22 8.22 -1.28 -8.27
N GLU A 23 8.45 -2.60 -8.35
CA GLU A 23 9.05 -3.19 -9.54
C GLU A 23 8.16 -3.00 -10.78
N LEU A 24 6.85 -3.19 -10.64
CA LEU A 24 5.91 -2.95 -11.74
C LEU A 24 5.90 -1.48 -12.18
N SER A 25 5.97 -0.55 -11.22
CA SER A 25 6.07 0.88 -11.49
C SER A 25 7.35 1.23 -12.26
N LEU A 26 8.49 0.66 -11.85
CA LEU A 26 9.77 0.84 -12.53
C LEU A 26 9.77 0.25 -13.95
N ARG A 27 9.23 -0.97 -14.14
CA ARG A 27 9.10 -1.59 -15.47
C ARG A 27 8.19 -0.78 -16.41
N ALA A 28 7.19 -0.10 -15.87
CA ALA A 28 6.33 0.82 -16.62
C ALA A 28 6.94 2.22 -16.83
N GLY A 29 8.16 2.47 -16.34
CA GLY A 29 8.91 3.70 -16.56
C GLY A 29 8.56 4.86 -15.63
N TYR A 30 7.80 4.63 -14.55
CA TYR A 30 7.48 5.67 -13.56
C TYR A 30 8.71 6.10 -12.76
N GLN A 31 8.74 7.37 -12.35
CA GLN A 31 9.76 7.89 -11.45
C GLN A 31 9.44 7.45 -10.02
N CYS A 32 10.28 6.59 -9.44
CA CYS A 32 10.03 6.02 -8.12
C CYS A 32 11.06 6.51 -7.11
N SER A 33 10.61 6.94 -5.93
CA SER A 33 11.45 7.16 -4.77
C SER A 33 11.10 6.14 -3.68
N ALA A 34 12.09 5.58 -2.99
CA ALA A 34 11.86 4.61 -1.93
C ALA A 34 12.66 4.97 -0.68
N ILE A 35 11.99 5.11 0.46
CA ILE A 35 12.64 5.26 1.76
C ILE A 35 12.88 3.89 2.38
N VAL A 36 14.15 3.59 2.66
CA VAL A 36 14.57 2.30 3.20
C VAL A 36 15.67 2.46 4.25
N ARG A 37 15.73 1.53 5.20
CA ARG A 37 16.79 1.53 6.24
C ARG A 37 18.14 1.03 5.72
N SER A 38 18.15 0.21 4.67
CA SER A 38 19.35 -0.27 3.98
C SER A 38 19.06 -0.26 2.48
N ALA A 39 19.89 0.46 1.73
CA ALA A 39 19.80 0.53 0.28
C ALA A 39 20.21 -0.79 -0.38
N GLU A 40 21.20 -1.47 0.20
CA GLU A 40 21.72 -2.76 -0.24
C GLU A 40 20.61 -3.81 -0.21
N LYS A 41 19.88 -3.90 0.91
CA LYS A 41 18.76 -4.82 1.04
C LYS A 41 17.67 -4.58 -0.01
N LEU A 42 17.38 -3.33 -0.37
CA LEU A 42 16.41 -3.06 -1.44
C LEU A 42 16.95 -3.56 -2.79
N LYS A 43 18.21 -3.27 -3.11
CA LYS A 43 18.84 -3.70 -4.36
C LYS A 43 18.90 -5.22 -4.48
N GLU A 44 19.17 -5.94 -3.40
CA GLU A 44 19.16 -7.41 -3.36
C GLU A 44 17.77 -8.02 -3.57
N LEU A 45 16.72 -7.31 -3.14
CA LEU A 45 15.34 -7.79 -3.26
C LEU A 45 14.71 -7.49 -4.62
N LEU A 46 15.23 -6.52 -5.37
CA LEU A 46 14.77 -6.22 -6.72
C LEU A 46 15.18 -7.35 -7.67
N SER A 47 14.24 -7.77 -8.52
CA SER A 47 14.50 -8.74 -9.57
C SER A 47 15.56 -8.20 -10.54
N ASN A 48 16.48 -9.05 -11.00
CA ASN A 48 17.62 -8.67 -11.85
C ASN A 48 17.23 -7.94 -13.15
N ASP A 49 16.01 -8.16 -13.64
CA ASP A 49 15.44 -7.56 -14.85
C ASP A 49 14.72 -6.22 -14.57
N THR A 50 14.55 -5.81 -13.31
CA THR A 50 13.88 -4.57 -12.96
C THR A 50 14.77 -3.38 -13.30
N PRO A 51 14.34 -2.45 -14.18
CA PRO A 51 15.13 -1.28 -14.50
C PRO A 51 15.19 -0.33 -13.31
N THR A 52 16.39 0.05 -12.87
CA THR A 52 16.58 0.95 -11.70
C THR A 52 16.97 2.37 -12.08
N ALA A 53 17.02 2.72 -13.37
CA ALA A 53 17.39 4.06 -13.82
C ALA A 53 16.46 5.15 -13.25
N ASN A 54 15.19 4.81 -13.05
CA ASN A 54 14.16 5.71 -12.53
C ASN A 54 13.91 5.50 -11.02
N LEU A 55 14.80 4.78 -10.32
CA LEU A 55 14.71 4.52 -8.89
C LEU A 55 15.65 5.43 -8.11
N ARG A 56 15.08 6.26 -7.23
CA ARG A 56 15.81 6.99 -6.20
C ARG A 56 15.65 6.30 -4.86
N ILE A 57 16.77 5.97 -4.22
CA ILE A 57 16.77 5.35 -2.89
C ILE A 57 17.15 6.41 -1.86
N VAL A 58 16.25 6.68 -0.92
CA VAL A 58 16.49 7.55 0.25
C VAL A 58 16.77 6.64 1.43
N GLN A 59 18.04 6.54 1.83
CA GLN A 59 18.40 5.72 2.97
C GLN A 59 18.12 6.46 4.28
N GLY A 60 17.13 5.99 5.05
CA GLY A 60 16.70 6.63 6.28
C GLY A 60 15.61 5.88 7.02
N ASP A 61 15.23 6.44 8.18
CA ASP A 61 14.14 5.95 9.00
C ASP A 61 12.87 6.77 8.75
N ALA A 62 11.76 6.10 8.46
CA ALA A 62 10.47 6.75 8.22
C ALA A 62 9.87 7.41 9.47
N LEU A 63 10.43 7.18 10.65
CA LEU A 63 10.10 7.91 11.88
C LEU A 63 10.81 9.27 11.97
N LYS A 64 11.68 9.61 11.02
CA LYS A 64 12.42 10.88 11.01
C LYS A 64 11.86 11.80 9.91
N PRO A 65 11.54 13.07 10.22
CA PRO A 65 10.97 13.98 9.22
C PRO A 65 11.86 14.23 7.99
N GLU A 66 13.18 14.30 8.16
CA GLU A 66 14.10 14.65 7.06
C GLU A 66 14.12 13.61 5.91
N PRO A 67 14.34 12.30 6.15
CA PRO A 67 14.18 11.30 5.10
C PRO A 67 12.78 11.26 4.47
N VAL A 68 11.74 11.53 5.26
CA VAL A 68 10.34 11.57 4.78
C VAL A 68 10.12 12.78 3.86
N ARG A 69 10.67 13.95 4.22
CA ARG A 69 10.69 15.14 3.36
C ARG A 69 11.41 14.86 2.06
N GLU A 70 12.56 14.20 2.14
CA GLU A 70 13.40 13.90 0.99
C GLU A 70 12.71 12.94 0.00
N VAL A 71 12.06 11.87 0.49
CA VAL A 71 11.41 10.87 -0.37
C VAL A 71 10.12 11.39 -1.02
N LEU A 72 9.44 12.35 -0.38
CA LEU A 72 8.16 12.90 -0.84
C LEU A 72 8.31 13.99 -1.92
N VAL A 73 9.52 14.43 -2.25
CA VAL A 73 9.78 15.49 -3.22
C VAL A 73 10.53 14.93 -4.42
N ASP A 74 10.06 15.24 -5.62
CA ASP A 74 10.81 15.02 -6.85
C ASP A 74 11.94 16.05 -6.92
N PRO A 75 13.22 15.63 -6.90
CA PRO A 75 14.34 16.55 -6.93
C PRO A 75 14.48 17.33 -8.24
N SER A 76 13.88 16.84 -9.33
CA SER A 76 13.95 17.50 -10.65
C SER A 76 12.99 18.68 -10.78
N THR A 77 11.84 18.62 -10.13
CA THR A 77 10.79 19.66 -10.18
C THR A 77 10.67 20.44 -8.88
N GLY A 78 11.16 19.90 -7.77
CA GLY A 78 10.95 20.43 -6.42
C GLY A 78 9.50 20.27 -5.92
N THR A 79 8.66 19.52 -6.64
CA THR A 79 7.25 19.32 -6.27
C THR A 79 7.06 18.06 -5.44
N VAL A 80 5.99 18.04 -4.64
CA VAL A 80 5.56 16.81 -3.96
C VAL A 80 5.16 15.76 -5.01
N VAL A 81 5.45 14.50 -4.72
CA VAL A 81 5.13 13.36 -5.59
C VAL A 81 3.62 13.25 -5.90
N ASP A 82 3.26 12.61 -7.01
CA ASP A 82 1.86 12.43 -7.39
C ASP A 82 1.14 11.39 -6.53
N THR A 83 1.86 10.33 -6.15
CA THR A 83 1.32 9.17 -5.43
C THR A 83 2.26 8.71 -4.33
N ILE A 84 1.71 8.37 -3.17
CA ILE A 84 2.41 7.76 -2.04
C ILE A 84 1.85 6.36 -1.84
N ILE A 85 2.72 5.35 -1.92
CA ILE A 85 2.42 3.95 -1.61
C ILE A 85 3.02 3.61 -0.25
N TYR A 86 2.17 3.25 0.69
CA TYR A 86 2.55 2.93 2.06
C TYR A 86 2.33 1.43 2.34
N GLY A 87 3.42 0.71 2.56
CA GLY A 87 3.43 -0.73 2.84
C GLY A 87 4.26 -1.14 4.06
N LEU A 88 4.50 -0.22 5.00
CA LEU A 88 5.16 -0.56 6.27
C LEU A 88 4.23 -1.38 7.16
N GLY A 89 4.83 -2.19 8.03
CA GLY A 89 4.12 -3.00 9.02
C GLY A 89 5.06 -3.48 10.11
N GLY A 90 4.49 -3.79 11.27
CA GLY A 90 5.22 -4.40 12.39
C GLY A 90 5.76 -5.77 12.01
N ARG A 91 7.02 -6.05 12.36
CA ARG A 91 7.63 -7.37 12.15
C ARG A 91 7.44 -8.24 13.39
N PRO A 92 6.97 -9.48 13.26
CA PRO A 92 6.91 -10.39 14.39
C PRO A 92 8.33 -10.75 14.86
N THR A 93 8.54 -10.87 16.16
CA THR A 93 9.80 -11.27 16.79
C THR A 93 10.08 -12.76 16.65
N SER A 94 9.05 -13.56 16.38
CA SER A 94 9.10 -15.02 16.26
C SER A 94 8.11 -15.48 15.21
N LEU A 95 8.42 -16.59 14.55
CA LEU A 95 7.50 -17.27 13.64
C LEU A 95 6.44 -18.09 14.40
N ASN A 96 6.62 -18.34 15.70
CA ASN A 96 5.61 -19.02 16.51
C ASN A 96 4.50 -18.03 16.91
N PRO A 97 3.27 -18.21 16.38
CA PRO A 97 2.19 -17.26 16.59
C PRO A 97 1.73 -17.14 18.05
N LEU A 98 1.96 -18.17 18.88
CA LEU A 98 1.62 -18.14 20.32
C LEU A 98 2.55 -17.25 21.14
N THR A 99 3.72 -16.90 20.60
CA THR A 99 4.79 -16.15 21.30
C THR A 99 5.22 -14.88 20.57
N ALA A 100 4.64 -14.63 19.39
CA ALA A 100 5.00 -13.52 18.54
C ALA A 100 4.67 -12.20 19.23
N LYS A 101 5.70 -11.40 19.52
CA LYS A 101 5.57 -9.97 19.80
C LYS A 101 5.86 -9.21 18.51
N PHE A 102 5.45 -7.94 18.44
CA PHE A 102 5.74 -7.11 17.27
C PHE A 102 6.82 -6.10 17.61
N LEU A 103 7.91 -6.12 16.83
CA LEU A 103 8.89 -5.05 16.84
C LEU A 103 8.26 -3.80 16.27
N PHE A 104 8.39 -2.68 16.98
CA PHE A 104 7.79 -1.39 16.63
C PHE A 104 6.24 -1.48 16.56
N PRO A 105 5.56 -1.66 17.71
CA PRO A 105 4.13 -1.93 17.76
C PRO A 105 3.24 -0.78 17.27
N HIS A 106 3.80 0.43 17.11
CA HIS A 106 3.11 1.64 16.65
C HIS A 106 3.71 2.20 15.36
N ILE A 107 4.46 1.38 14.60
CA ILE A 107 5.18 1.87 13.42
C ILE A 107 4.23 2.47 12.39
N CYS A 108 3.02 1.94 12.25
CA CYS A 108 2.07 2.43 11.26
C CYS A 108 1.49 3.77 11.66
N GLU A 109 1.03 3.88 12.90
CA GLU A 109 0.55 5.11 13.50
C GLU A 109 1.62 6.21 13.43
N ASP A 110 2.82 5.94 13.94
CA ASP A 110 3.86 6.94 14.13
C ASP A 110 4.43 7.45 12.79
N THR A 111 4.69 6.56 11.84
CA THR A 111 5.18 6.99 10.51
C THR A 111 4.11 7.75 9.73
N THR A 112 2.83 7.42 9.90
CA THR A 112 1.72 8.17 9.28
C THR A 112 1.64 9.59 9.84
N LYS A 113 1.81 9.78 11.16
CA LYS A 113 1.88 11.12 11.77
C LYS A 113 3.03 11.94 11.18
N VAL A 114 4.20 11.34 10.97
CA VAL A 114 5.35 12.02 10.36
C VAL A 114 5.05 12.40 8.91
N ILE A 115 4.48 11.49 8.11
CA ILE A 115 4.10 11.77 6.71
C ILE A 115 3.10 12.93 6.65
N LEU A 116 2.04 12.90 7.46
CA LEU A 116 1.03 13.96 7.51
C LEU A 116 1.65 15.31 7.88
N SER A 117 2.45 15.35 8.95
CA SER A 117 3.13 16.57 9.39
C SER A 117 4.06 17.15 8.32
N VAL A 118 4.79 16.29 7.60
CA VAL A 118 5.66 16.72 6.49
C VAL A 118 4.84 17.27 5.32
N LEU A 119 3.76 16.59 4.92
CA LEU A 119 2.88 17.05 3.84
C LEU A 119 2.23 18.39 4.16
N GLU A 120 1.75 18.59 5.39
CA GLU A 120 1.19 19.84 5.87
C GLU A 120 2.21 20.99 5.84
N SER A 121 3.49 20.68 6.08
CA SER A 121 4.58 21.66 6.00
C SER A 121 4.88 22.13 4.58
N PHE A 122 4.59 21.32 3.55
CA PHE A 122 4.85 21.68 2.16
C PHE A 122 3.79 22.60 1.55
N ARG A 123 2.52 22.46 1.96
CA ARG A 123 1.36 23.11 1.32
C ARG A 123 1.43 23.03 -0.22
N PRO A 124 1.50 21.81 -0.79
CA PRO A 124 1.76 21.64 -2.20
C PRO A 124 0.61 22.19 -3.05
N ALA A 125 0.94 22.77 -4.21
CA ALA A 125 -0.07 23.23 -5.16
C ALA A 125 -0.94 22.08 -5.70
N THR A 126 -0.37 20.88 -5.80
CA THR A 126 -1.10 19.64 -6.12
C THR A 126 -0.75 18.62 -5.05
N SER A 127 -1.74 18.21 -4.27
CA SER A 127 -1.53 17.26 -3.18
C SER A 127 -1.52 15.81 -3.70
N PRO A 128 -0.69 14.92 -3.12
CA PRO A 128 -0.56 13.53 -3.57
C PRO A 128 -1.85 12.73 -3.37
N LEU A 129 -1.98 11.61 -4.07
CA LEU A 129 -2.85 10.49 -3.65
C LEU A 129 -2.07 9.60 -2.67
N ILE A 130 -2.68 9.21 -1.55
CA ILE A 130 -2.09 8.23 -0.64
C ILE A 130 -2.79 6.88 -0.74
N CYS A 131 -2.04 5.80 -0.94
CA CYS A 131 -2.53 4.44 -0.83
C CYS A 131 -1.79 3.71 0.29
N SER A 132 -2.52 3.25 1.31
CA SER A 132 -1.92 2.57 2.46
C SER A 132 -2.42 1.14 2.60
N VAL A 133 -1.48 0.21 2.71
CA VAL A 133 -1.75 -1.19 3.00
C VAL A 133 -2.03 -1.35 4.49
N SER A 134 -3.24 -1.77 4.80
CA SER A 134 -3.77 -2.17 6.10
C SER A 134 -3.94 -3.69 6.15
N THR A 135 -5.01 -4.20 6.77
CA THR A 135 -5.36 -5.61 6.88
C THR A 135 -6.85 -5.77 7.11
N THR A 136 -7.44 -6.89 6.70
CA THR A 136 -8.77 -7.30 7.19
C THR A 136 -8.71 -7.61 8.69
N GLY A 137 -9.85 -7.49 9.38
CA GLY A 137 -9.98 -7.81 10.81
C GLY A 137 -9.59 -6.68 11.77
N VAL A 138 -9.34 -5.48 11.25
CA VAL A 138 -9.18 -4.26 12.06
C VAL A 138 -10.46 -3.98 12.84
N SER A 139 -10.37 -3.56 14.09
CA SER A 139 -11.51 -3.37 14.99
C SER A 139 -12.72 -2.69 14.33
N GLY A 140 -13.90 -3.32 14.44
CA GLY A 140 -15.15 -2.84 13.83
C GLY A 140 -15.38 -3.25 12.37
N SER A 141 -14.48 -4.04 11.77
CA SER A 141 -14.64 -4.51 10.38
C SER A 141 -15.47 -5.79 10.27
N ASN A 142 -16.41 -5.82 9.32
CA ASN A 142 -17.10 -7.04 8.88
C ASN A 142 -16.46 -7.59 7.58
N ASP A 143 -15.14 -7.82 7.59
CA ASP A 143 -14.36 -8.20 6.40
C ASP A 143 -13.55 -9.51 6.55
N VAL A 144 -13.80 -10.28 7.62
CA VAL A 144 -13.19 -11.60 7.85
C VAL A 144 -14.24 -12.71 7.89
N PRO A 145 -13.91 -13.96 7.48
CA PRO A 145 -14.79 -15.10 7.66
C PRO A 145 -15.15 -15.32 9.14
N PHE A 146 -16.41 -15.65 9.42
CA PHE A 146 -16.96 -15.76 10.79
C PHE A 146 -16.12 -16.63 11.73
N PHE A 147 -15.60 -17.76 11.25
CA PHE A 147 -14.82 -18.71 12.06
C PHE A 147 -13.35 -18.28 12.28
N TYR A 148 -12.87 -17.24 11.60
CA TYR A 148 -11.50 -16.73 11.76
C TYR A 148 -11.36 -15.69 12.89
N GLY A 149 -12.46 -15.03 13.27
CA GLY A 149 -12.47 -13.90 14.20
C GLY A 149 -11.69 -14.13 15.50
N PRO A 150 -11.94 -15.19 16.29
CA PRO A 150 -11.29 -15.38 17.59
C PRO A 150 -9.77 -15.58 17.50
N PHE A 151 -9.29 -16.34 16.51
CA PHE A 151 -7.86 -16.60 16.30
C PHE A 151 -7.13 -15.35 15.79
N TYR A 152 -7.74 -14.63 14.84
CA TYR A 152 -7.21 -13.38 14.31
C TYR A 152 -7.13 -12.28 15.38
N HIS A 153 -8.17 -12.11 16.19
CA HIS A 153 -8.22 -11.07 17.22
C HIS A 153 -7.24 -11.31 18.37
N TRP A 154 -6.94 -12.56 18.73
CA TRP A 154 -5.97 -12.86 19.78
C TRP A 154 -4.52 -12.67 19.31
N MET A 155 -4.18 -13.21 18.13
CA MET A 155 -2.81 -13.20 17.60
C MET A 155 -2.38 -11.84 17.02
N LEU A 156 -3.33 -11.08 16.45
CA LEU A 156 -3.04 -9.88 15.67
C LEU A 156 -3.58 -8.59 16.31
N LYS A 157 -3.93 -8.61 17.60
CA LYS A 157 -4.47 -7.42 18.29
C LYS A 157 -3.59 -6.18 18.11
N THR A 158 -2.30 -6.28 18.47
CA THR A 158 -1.37 -5.16 18.39
C THR A 158 -1.22 -4.59 16.97
N PRO A 159 -0.92 -5.40 15.92
CA PRO A 159 -0.84 -4.86 14.58
C PRO A 159 -2.19 -4.36 14.04
N HIS A 160 -3.33 -4.94 14.45
CA HIS A 160 -4.64 -4.41 14.08
C HIS A 160 -4.93 -3.07 14.72
N ASP A 161 -4.58 -2.88 16.00
CA ASP A 161 -4.74 -1.60 16.69
C ASP A 161 -3.87 -0.50 16.02
N ASP A 162 -2.61 -0.83 15.68
CA ASP A 162 -1.70 0.07 14.95
C ASP A 162 -2.24 0.43 13.55
N LYS A 163 -2.71 -0.56 12.79
CA LYS A 163 -3.34 -0.34 11.48
C LYS A 163 -4.64 0.44 11.59
N GLY A 164 -5.47 0.19 12.60
CA GLY A 164 -6.71 0.94 12.84
C GLY A 164 -6.45 2.43 13.05
N LYS A 165 -5.47 2.77 13.89
CA LYS A 165 -5.08 4.17 14.10
C LYS A 165 -4.45 4.81 12.85
N MET A 166 -3.63 4.06 12.10
CA MET A 166 -3.14 4.49 10.79
C MET A 166 -4.30 4.84 9.85
N GLU A 167 -5.34 4.00 9.77
CA GLU A 167 -6.52 4.26 8.96
C GLU A 167 -7.30 5.50 9.41
N GLU A 168 -7.47 5.70 10.72
CA GLU A 168 -8.11 6.90 11.28
C GLU A 168 -7.34 8.17 10.89
N LEU A 169 -6.01 8.16 11.02
CA LEU A 169 -5.15 9.27 10.64
C LEU A 169 -5.22 9.56 9.13
N VAL A 170 -5.24 8.54 8.28
CA VAL A 170 -5.40 8.72 6.83
C VAL A 170 -6.78 9.29 6.49
N LYS A 171 -7.87 8.78 7.10
CA LYS A 171 -9.21 9.33 6.89
C LYS A 171 -9.31 10.80 7.37
N GLY A 172 -8.69 11.10 8.51
CA GLY A 172 -8.59 12.45 9.05
C GLY A 172 -7.81 13.41 8.14
N GLY A 173 -6.62 13.02 7.69
CA GLY A 173 -5.81 13.81 6.75
C GLY A 173 -6.53 14.08 5.43
N GLY A 174 -7.31 13.12 4.93
CA GLY A 174 -8.15 13.30 3.75
C GLY A 174 -9.31 14.27 3.95
N THR A 175 -9.83 14.37 5.17
CA THR A 175 -10.88 15.32 5.55
C THR A 175 -10.31 16.73 5.69
N ASN A 176 -9.07 16.84 6.20
CA ASN A 176 -8.35 18.10 6.37
C ASN A 176 -7.72 18.63 5.08
N GLY A 177 -7.72 17.85 3.99
CA GLY A 177 -7.14 18.24 2.71
C GLY A 177 -5.61 18.13 2.63
N THR A 178 -4.97 17.37 3.52
CA THR A 178 -3.50 17.13 3.53
C THR A 178 -3.02 16.45 2.24
N PHE A 179 -3.89 15.64 1.62
CA PHE A 179 -3.70 15.00 0.32
C PHE A 179 -5.00 15.10 -0.49
N ARG A 180 -4.91 14.93 -1.82
CA ARG A 180 -6.09 15.06 -2.69
C ARG A 180 -7.11 13.96 -2.44
N ASP A 181 -6.60 12.76 -2.14
CA ASP A 181 -7.42 11.56 -2.01
C ASP A 181 -6.65 10.45 -1.28
N TRP A 182 -7.37 9.43 -0.83
CA TRP A 182 -6.81 8.27 -0.15
C TRP A 182 -7.48 6.96 -0.56
N ILE A 183 -6.71 5.88 -0.48
CA ILE A 183 -7.17 4.50 -0.65
C ILE A 183 -6.55 3.66 0.46
N LEU A 184 -7.38 2.92 1.19
CA LEU A 184 -6.93 1.95 2.18
C LEU A 184 -7.11 0.55 1.60
N ILE A 185 -6.04 -0.25 1.58
CA ILE A 185 -6.08 -1.62 1.07
C ILE A 185 -6.01 -2.58 2.25
N ARG A 186 -7.07 -3.36 2.48
CA ARG A 186 -7.17 -4.41 3.51
C ARG A 186 -7.05 -5.78 2.84
N PRO A 187 -5.83 -6.29 2.60
CA PRO A 187 -5.68 -7.65 2.15
C PRO A 187 -6.05 -8.63 3.27
N THR A 188 -6.58 -9.79 2.86
CA THR A 188 -6.62 -10.99 3.71
C THR A 188 -5.20 -11.51 3.99
N LEU A 189 -5.05 -12.62 4.73
CA LEU A 189 -3.74 -13.07 5.22
C LEU A 189 -2.70 -13.16 4.08
N LEU A 190 -1.64 -12.38 4.19
CA LEU A 190 -0.63 -12.28 3.16
C LEU A 190 0.21 -13.57 3.07
N SER A 191 0.23 -14.18 1.90
CA SER A 191 1.11 -15.30 1.59
C SER A 191 2.28 -14.88 0.70
N ASP A 192 3.37 -15.63 0.80
CA ASP A 192 4.47 -15.56 -0.16
C ASP A 192 4.19 -16.48 -1.36
N GLY A 193 4.91 -16.26 -2.46
CA GLY A 193 4.76 -17.02 -3.70
C GLY A 193 4.45 -16.12 -4.89
N GLU A 194 4.22 -16.77 -6.04
CA GLU A 194 3.87 -16.09 -7.29
C GLU A 194 2.47 -15.47 -7.26
N ALA A 195 2.28 -14.43 -8.06
CA ALA A 195 0.96 -13.85 -8.29
C ALA A 195 0.02 -14.93 -8.89
N THR A 196 -1.22 -14.91 -8.44
CA THR A 196 -2.24 -15.88 -8.86
C THR A 196 -2.97 -15.43 -10.13
N HIS A 197 -2.66 -14.23 -10.64
CA HIS A 197 -3.01 -13.69 -11.96
C HIS A 197 -4.48 -13.93 -12.36
N GLY A 198 -5.37 -13.03 -11.96
CA GLY A 198 -6.79 -13.14 -12.30
C GLY A 198 -7.66 -13.83 -11.24
N GLN A 199 -7.05 -14.32 -10.17
CA GLN A 199 -7.74 -14.90 -9.01
C GLN A 199 -7.89 -13.92 -7.84
N ILE A 200 -8.01 -12.62 -8.12
CA ILE A 200 -8.17 -11.60 -7.07
C ILE A 200 -9.63 -11.12 -7.01
N LYS A 201 -10.21 -11.12 -5.82
CA LYS A 201 -11.46 -10.44 -5.45
C LYS A 201 -11.12 -9.07 -4.88
N ALA A 202 -11.80 -8.02 -5.34
CA ALA A 202 -11.76 -6.72 -4.69
C ALA A 202 -13.18 -6.19 -4.43
N GLY A 203 -13.37 -5.61 -3.25
CA GLY A 203 -14.65 -5.04 -2.83
C GLY A 203 -14.47 -4.02 -1.73
N TYR A 204 -15.53 -3.27 -1.41
CA TYR A 204 -15.55 -2.36 -0.26
C TYR A 204 -16.97 -2.29 0.31
N GLU A 205 -17.09 -1.81 1.54
CA GLU A 205 -18.38 -1.68 2.22
C GLU A 205 -19.37 -0.80 1.43
N GLY A 206 -20.57 -1.34 1.19
CA GLY A 206 -21.59 -0.67 0.37
C GLY A 206 -21.35 -0.72 -1.14
N MET A 207 -20.37 -1.51 -1.62
CA MET A 207 -20.26 -1.78 -3.06
C MET A 207 -21.45 -2.63 -3.52
N GLU A 208 -22.31 -2.05 -4.35
CA GLU A 208 -23.34 -2.78 -5.11
C GLU A 208 -22.81 -3.13 -6.50
N LYS A 209 -22.69 -4.42 -6.78
CA LYS A 209 -22.26 -4.93 -8.08
C LYS A 209 -23.45 -4.89 -9.03
N THR A 210 -23.67 -3.73 -9.65
CA THR A 210 -24.67 -3.58 -10.73
C THR A 210 -24.22 -4.27 -12.02
N LYS A 211 -22.90 -4.38 -12.24
CA LYS A 211 -22.25 -5.16 -13.31
C LYS A 211 -20.90 -5.69 -12.85
N ASP A 212 -20.48 -6.83 -13.39
CA ASP A 212 -19.12 -7.36 -13.23
C ASP A 212 -18.11 -6.42 -13.89
N PHE A 213 -17.11 -5.98 -13.13
CA PHE A 213 -15.97 -5.22 -13.62
C PHE A 213 -14.70 -5.64 -12.88
N GLY A 214 -13.55 -5.20 -13.36
CA GLY A 214 -12.27 -5.63 -12.81
C GLY A 214 -11.08 -4.92 -13.41
N GLY A 215 -9.92 -5.55 -13.25
CA GLY A 215 -8.67 -5.10 -13.84
C GLY A 215 -8.80 -4.97 -15.35
N GLN A 216 -8.27 -3.87 -15.87
CA GLN A 216 -8.24 -3.56 -17.30
C GLN A 216 -6.84 -3.70 -17.90
N LEU A 217 -5.82 -3.67 -17.05
CA LEU A 217 -4.45 -3.82 -17.48
C LEU A 217 -4.17 -5.29 -17.78
N SER A 218 -3.51 -5.58 -18.90
CA SER A 218 -3.12 -6.94 -19.24
C SER A 218 -2.08 -7.45 -18.24
N LEU A 219 -2.06 -8.76 -18.00
CA LEU A 219 -1.06 -9.39 -17.12
C LEU A 219 0.38 -9.09 -17.59
N ALA A 220 0.60 -9.07 -18.91
CA ALA A 220 1.89 -8.73 -19.51
C ALA A 220 2.37 -7.32 -19.17
N ASN A 221 1.44 -6.38 -18.93
CA ASN A 221 1.73 -5.01 -18.54
C ASN A 221 1.68 -4.82 -17.02
N GLY A 222 1.69 -5.88 -16.23
CA GLY A 222 1.64 -5.82 -14.76
C GLY A 222 0.24 -5.76 -14.17
N GLY A 223 -0.79 -6.01 -14.96
CA GLY A 223 -2.17 -6.07 -14.49
C GLY A 223 -2.39 -7.22 -13.50
N SER A 224 -3.29 -7.00 -12.55
CA SER A 224 -3.61 -7.95 -11.48
C SER A 224 -4.73 -8.93 -11.88
N GLY A 225 -5.56 -8.53 -12.85
CA GLY A 225 -6.72 -9.31 -13.30
C GLY A 225 -7.83 -9.43 -12.24
N TRP A 226 -7.86 -8.53 -11.27
CA TRP A 226 -8.85 -8.56 -10.20
C TRP A 226 -10.30 -8.45 -10.71
N ARG A 227 -11.26 -8.93 -9.92
CA ARG A 227 -12.70 -8.87 -10.23
C ARG A 227 -13.51 -8.34 -9.04
N SER A 228 -14.54 -7.55 -9.33
CA SER A 228 -15.43 -6.95 -8.33
C SER A 228 -16.35 -7.98 -7.68
N VAL A 229 -16.66 -7.75 -6.40
CA VAL A 229 -17.64 -8.50 -5.62
C VAL A 229 -18.64 -7.56 -4.95
N ASN A 230 -19.78 -8.09 -4.48
CA ASN A 230 -20.70 -7.32 -3.64
C ASN A 230 -20.10 -7.11 -2.25
N GLY A 231 -20.13 -5.89 -1.74
CA GLY A 231 -19.60 -5.54 -0.44
C GLY A 231 -18.10 -5.85 -0.32
N ASN A 232 -17.69 -6.37 0.84
CA ASN A 232 -16.30 -6.74 1.11
C ASN A 232 -15.90 -8.05 0.41
N ALA A 233 -14.67 -8.10 -0.09
CA ALA A 233 -14.01 -9.31 -0.56
C ALA A 233 -13.61 -10.19 0.62
N ILE A 234 -14.49 -11.13 0.97
CA ILE A 234 -14.25 -12.12 2.02
C ILE A 234 -13.45 -13.30 1.46
N GLY A 235 -12.41 -13.68 2.21
CA GLY A 235 -11.65 -14.90 1.97
C GLY A 235 -10.54 -15.07 3.00
N TYR A 236 -9.57 -15.93 2.71
CA TYR A 236 -8.58 -16.36 3.72
C TYR A 236 -7.20 -15.77 3.49
N THR A 237 -6.71 -15.83 2.26
CA THR A 237 -5.34 -15.46 1.92
C THR A 237 -5.27 -14.71 0.61
N ILE A 238 -4.19 -13.94 0.41
CA ILE A 238 -3.83 -13.36 -0.88
C ILE A 238 -2.30 -13.23 -0.97
N SER A 239 -1.73 -13.43 -2.16
CA SER A 239 -0.28 -13.29 -2.32
C SER A 239 0.14 -11.83 -2.23
N ARG A 240 1.34 -11.57 -1.68
CA ARG A 240 1.91 -10.22 -1.64
C ARG A 240 2.05 -9.60 -3.03
N LYS A 241 2.41 -10.41 -4.03
CA LYS A 241 2.55 -9.99 -5.44
C LYS A 241 1.21 -9.58 -6.05
N ASP A 242 0.13 -10.30 -5.77
CA ASP A 242 -1.23 -9.93 -6.24
C ASP A 242 -1.68 -8.58 -5.66
N VAL A 243 -1.43 -8.33 -4.38
CA VAL A 243 -1.73 -7.03 -3.75
C VAL A 243 -0.90 -5.92 -4.41
N GLY A 244 0.39 -6.18 -4.67
CA GLY A 244 1.26 -5.24 -5.35
C GLY A 244 0.80 -4.91 -6.77
N ALA A 245 0.37 -5.93 -7.54
CA ALA A 245 -0.18 -5.76 -8.87
C ALA A 245 -1.48 -4.94 -8.86
N PHE A 246 -2.37 -5.19 -7.89
CA PHE A 246 -3.60 -4.40 -7.74
C PHE A 246 -3.27 -2.92 -7.44
N ILE A 247 -2.33 -2.66 -6.53
CA ILE A 247 -1.90 -1.30 -6.21
C ILE A 247 -1.30 -0.62 -7.45
N PHE A 248 -0.42 -1.29 -8.16
CA PHE A 248 0.18 -0.75 -9.38
C PHE A 248 -0.91 -0.39 -10.41
N GLU A 249 -1.81 -1.32 -10.70
CA GLU A 249 -2.86 -1.12 -11.69
C GLU A 249 -3.84 -0.01 -11.28
N GLU A 250 -4.44 -0.09 -10.10
CA GLU A 250 -5.55 0.78 -9.73
C GLU A 250 -5.11 2.12 -9.13
N VAL A 251 -3.93 2.16 -8.51
CA VAL A 251 -3.43 3.36 -7.84
C VAL A 251 -2.43 4.10 -8.72
N VAL A 252 -1.38 3.42 -9.18
CA VAL A 252 -0.29 4.06 -9.93
C VAL A 252 -0.73 4.40 -11.36
N VAL A 253 -1.24 3.40 -12.10
CA VAL A 253 -1.67 3.58 -13.49
C VAL A 253 -2.97 4.38 -13.55
N ASN A 254 -4.03 3.89 -12.90
CA ASN A 254 -5.38 4.48 -12.98
C ASN A 254 -5.60 5.69 -12.05
N GLY A 255 -4.61 6.06 -11.24
CA GLY A 255 -4.65 7.25 -10.38
C GLY A 255 -5.66 7.18 -9.24
N GLY A 256 -6.12 5.98 -8.88
CA GLY A 256 -7.00 5.73 -7.74
C GLY A 256 -8.48 6.04 -7.95
N SER A 257 -8.88 6.50 -9.13
CA SER A 257 -10.22 7.06 -9.39
C SER A 257 -11.39 6.18 -8.95
N ARG A 258 -11.31 4.86 -9.17
CA ARG A 258 -12.37 3.90 -8.80
C ARG A 258 -12.54 3.70 -7.30
N PHE A 259 -11.48 3.91 -6.54
CA PHE A 259 -11.40 3.57 -5.13
C PHE A 259 -11.14 4.80 -4.25
N SER A 260 -11.35 5.99 -4.83
CA SER A 260 -11.33 7.28 -4.13
C SER A 260 -12.09 7.22 -2.81
N ARG A 261 -11.37 7.50 -1.72
CA ARG A 261 -11.88 7.46 -0.34
C ARG A 261 -12.54 6.14 0.05
N LYS A 262 -12.03 5.01 -0.46
CA LYS A 262 -12.52 3.67 -0.13
C LYS A 262 -11.53 2.87 0.69
N THR A 263 -12.10 2.03 1.55
CA THR A 263 -11.37 0.94 2.21
C THR A 263 -11.64 -0.34 1.42
N VAL A 264 -10.71 -0.68 0.54
CA VAL A 264 -10.81 -1.82 -0.38
C VAL A 264 -10.29 -3.06 0.31
N THR A 265 -11.10 -4.10 0.35
CA THR A 265 -10.72 -5.44 0.80
C THR A 265 -10.25 -6.26 -0.38
N LEU A 266 -9.15 -7.01 -0.21
CA LEU A 266 -8.59 -7.87 -1.24
C LEU A 266 -8.44 -9.30 -0.74
N SER A 267 -8.95 -10.26 -1.50
CA SER A 267 -8.76 -11.68 -1.21
C SER A 267 -8.59 -12.50 -2.47
N ARG A 268 -8.03 -13.70 -2.36
CA ARG A 268 -8.00 -14.65 -3.46
C ARG A 268 -9.39 -15.29 -3.68
N TRP A 269 -9.67 -15.70 -4.92
CA TRP A 269 -10.82 -16.56 -5.23
C TRP A 269 -10.81 -17.87 -4.46
#